data_AF-A0A7Z9MK76-F1
#
_entry.id   AF-A0A7Z9MK76-F1
#
_cell.length_a   1.000
_cell.length_b   1.000
_cell.length_c   1.000
_cell.angle_alpha   90.00
_cell.angle_beta   90.00
_cell.angle_gamma   90.00
#
_symmetry.space_group_name_H-M   'P 1'
#
loop_
_entity.id
_entity.type
_entity.pdbx_description
1 polymer ?
#
loop_
_entity_poly.entity_id
_entity_poly.type
_entity_poly.pdbx_seq_one_letter_code
_entity_poly.pdbx_strand_id
1 'polypeptide(L)'
;GPLTSTSVNCPGEPPARSGSEVVEVISRLNGDNVVLIDTGTLPVSEPSTIVDCTVKPPEVLREGRVQIKKLSEVIPELHEQAI
;
A
#
# COMPACT_ATOMS: atom_id res chain seq x y z
N GLY A 1 20.42 1.19 4.34
CA GLY A 1 20.08 1.21 2.90
C GLY A 1 18.59 1.40 2.72
N PRO A 2 18.06 1.48 1.49
CA PRO A 2 16.62 1.48 1.25
C PRO A 2 16.00 0.16 1.74
N LEU A 3 14.77 0.23 2.25
CA LEU A 3 13.98 -0.94 2.64
C LEU A 3 12.84 -1.12 1.63
N THR A 4 12.88 -2.22 0.88
CA THR A 4 11.74 -2.62 0.04
C THR A 4 10.70 -3.28 0.93
N SER A 5 9.45 -2.82 0.84
CA SER A 5 8.35 -3.32 1.65
C SER A 5 7.06 -3.33 0.85
N THR A 6 6.22 -4.32 1.12
CA THR A 6 4.86 -4.46 0.63
C THR A 6 3.93 -4.70 1.81
N SER A 7 2.61 -4.67 1.59
CA SER A 7 1.69 -5.21 2.58
C SER A 7 1.98 -6.69 2.84
N VAL A 8 1.75 -7.14 4.07
CA VAL A 8 1.89 -8.54 4.46
C VAL A 8 0.54 -9.22 4.27
N ASN A 9 0.40 -9.98 3.19
CA ASN A 9 -0.82 -10.71 2.87
C ASN A 9 -0.53 -11.86 1.91
N CYS A 10 -1.45 -12.82 1.86
CA CYS A 10 -1.53 -13.73 0.74
C CYS A 10 -1.98 -12.97 -0.52
N PRO A 11 -1.54 -13.39 -1.72
CA PRO A 11 -1.98 -12.75 -2.97
C PRO A 11 -3.51 -12.69 -3.09
N GLY A 12 -4.05 -11.52 -3.37
CA GLY A 12 -5.49 -11.29 -3.52
C GLY A 12 -6.27 -11.12 -2.21
N GLU A 13 -5.63 -11.29 -1.05
CA GLU A 13 -6.26 -11.13 0.25
C GLU A 13 -5.95 -9.76 0.89
N PRO A 14 -6.80 -9.29 1.83
CA PRO A 14 -6.53 -8.07 2.59
C PRO A 14 -5.20 -8.11 3.37
N PRO A 15 -4.58 -6.95 3.61
CA PRO A 15 -3.37 -6.83 4.42
C PRO A 15 -3.61 -7.26 5.87
N ALA A 16 -2.67 -8.02 6.43
CA ALA A 16 -2.60 -8.28 7.86
C ALA A 16 -2.37 -6.97 8.64
N ARG A 17 -3.05 -6.82 9.77
CA ARG A 17 -3.04 -5.63 10.63
C ARG A 17 -2.60 -5.93 12.06
N SER A 18 -2.52 -7.19 12.44
CA SER A 18 -2.09 -7.64 13.77
C SER A 18 -0.96 -8.67 13.65
N GLY A 19 -0.18 -8.83 14.73
CA GLY A 19 0.88 -9.84 14.77
C GLY A 19 0.36 -11.26 14.54
N SER A 20 -0.83 -11.60 15.06
CA SER A 20 -1.45 -12.91 14.84
C SER A 20 -1.79 -13.17 13.38
N GLU A 21 -2.37 -12.19 12.68
CA GLU A 21 -2.66 -12.30 11.23
C GLU A 21 -1.36 -12.44 10.42
N VAL A 22 -0.29 -11.74 10.81
CA VAL A 22 1.02 -11.87 10.15
C VAL A 22 1.59 -13.28 10.31
N VAL A 23 1.50 -13.87 11.50
CA VAL A 23 1.94 -15.26 11.75
C VAL A 23 1.17 -16.26 10.88
N GLU A 24 -0.14 -16.06 10.71
CA GLU A 24 -0.97 -16.88 9.82
C GLU A 24 -0.50 -16.77 8.35
N VAL A 25 -0.27 -15.55 7.86
CA VAL A 25 0.23 -15.31 6.49
C VAL A 25 1.60 -15.97 6.28
N ILE A 26 2.55 -15.77 7.19
CA ILE A 26 3.90 -16.36 7.10
C ILE A 26 3.82 -17.89 7.06
N SER A 27 2.98 -18.48 7.90
CA SER A 27 2.78 -19.94 7.97
C SER A 27 2.23 -20.49 6.65
N ARG A 28 1.26 -19.79 6.04
CA ARG A 28 0.64 -20.17 4.76
C ARG A 28 1.58 -20.02 3.55
N LEU A 29 2.54 -19.11 3.64
CA LEU A 29 3.53 -18.86 2.60
C LEU A 29 4.83 -19.65 2.79
N ASN A 30 4.90 -20.53 3.80
CA ASN A 30 6.09 -21.29 4.16
C ASN A 30 7.32 -20.38 4.35
N GLY A 31 7.11 -19.21 4.96
CA GLY A 31 8.17 -18.23 5.19
C GLY A 31 9.06 -18.61 6.37
N ASP A 32 10.37 -18.70 6.13
CA ASP A 32 11.39 -18.93 7.16
C ASP A 32 12.21 -17.66 7.43
N ASN A 33 12.88 -17.59 8.59
CA ASN A 33 13.76 -16.48 9.00
C ASN A 33 13.09 -15.10 9.05
N VAL A 34 11.83 -15.04 9.50
CA VAL A 34 11.08 -13.78 9.64
C VAL A 34 11.26 -13.20 11.04
N VAL A 35 11.53 -11.90 11.11
CA VAL A 35 11.47 -11.12 12.35
C VAL A 35 10.17 -10.31 12.35
N LEU A 36 9.34 -10.53 13.36
CA LEU A 36 8.10 -9.77 13.57
C LEU A 36 8.33 -8.72 14.67
N ILE A 37 8.01 -7.47 14.35
CA ILE A 37 7.91 -6.38 15.33
C ILE A 37 6.42 -6.12 15.56
N ASP A 38 5.90 -6.53 16.72
CA ASP A 38 4.50 -6.37 17.08
C ASP A 38 4.30 -5.15 17.98
N THR A 39 3.58 -4.15 17.48
CA THR A 39 3.19 -2.93 18.21
C THR A 39 1.68 -2.85 18.44
N GLY A 40 0.97 -3.97 18.33
CA GLY A 40 -0.48 -4.06 18.37
C GLY A 40 -1.16 -3.84 17.01
N THR A 41 -2.48 -3.84 17.02
CA THR A 41 -3.29 -3.79 15.80
C THR A 41 -3.28 -2.41 15.16
N LEU A 42 -2.87 -2.34 13.90
CA LEU A 42 -2.93 -1.11 13.10
C LEU A 42 -4.38 -0.70 12.84
N PRO A 43 -4.75 0.60 12.83
CA PRO A 43 -6.08 1.04 12.41
C PRO A 43 -6.36 0.73 10.93
N VAL A 44 -7.65 0.70 10.54
CA VAL A 44 -8.03 0.49 9.12
C VAL A 44 -7.47 1.65 8.31
N SER A 45 -6.93 1.32 7.14
CA SER A 45 -6.08 2.23 6.42
C SER A 45 -6.06 1.90 4.94
N GLU A 46 -6.47 2.86 4.12
CA GLU A 46 -6.27 2.78 2.68
C GLU A 46 -4.77 2.72 2.34
N PRO A 47 -4.38 1.97 1.29
CA PRO A 47 -3.00 1.92 0.83
C PRO A 47 -2.52 3.29 0.33
N SER A 48 -1.21 3.45 0.11
CA SER A 48 -0.63 4.69 -0.41
C SER A 48 -1.14 5.01 -1.81
N THR A 49 -1.35 6.29 -2.14
CA THR A 49 -1.62 6.72 -3.53
C THR A 49 -0.35 6.57 -4.37
N ILE A 50 -0.48 6.08 -5.61
CA ILE A 50 0.63 5.91 -6.55
C ILE A 50 0.36 6.74 -7.81
N VAL A 51 1.33 7.59 -8.16
CA VAL A 51 1.33 8.42 -9.36
C VAL A 51 2.57 8.08 -10.19
N ASP A 52 2.39 7.81 -11.47
CA ASP A 52 3.47 7.71 -12.45
C ASP A 52 3.89 9.11 -12.89
N CYS A 53 5.05 9.54 -12.39
CA CYS A 53 5.68 10.80 -12.75
C CYS A 53 6.67 10.69 -13.92
N THR A 54 6.75 9.52 -14.58
CA THR A 54 7.64 9.31 -15.73
C THR A 54 7.01 9.77 -17.06
N VAL A 55 5.70 9.99 -17.06
CA VAL A 55 4.89 10.48 -18.19
C VAL A 55 4.40 11.91 -17.97
N LYS A 56 3.93 12.57 -19.05
CA LYS A 56 3.36 13.92 -19.00
C LYS A 56 2.03 13.99 -19.79
N PRO A 57 0.91 14.37 -19.15
CA PRO A 57 0.76 14.68 -17.72
C PRO A 57 1.03 13.46 -16.82
N PRO A 58 1.36 13.64 -15.53
CA PRO A 58 1.50 12.52 -14.60
C PRO A 58 0.20 11.72 -14.52
N GLU A 59 0.30 10.41 -14.34
CA GLU A 59 -0.86 9.52 -14.34
C GLU A 59 -1.09 8.88 -12.98
N VAL A 60 -2.34 8.83 -12.54
CA VAL A 60 -2.71 8.12 -11.30
C VAL A 60 -2.76 6.63 -11.58
N LEU A 61 -1.86 5.85 -11.00
CA LEU A 61 -1.88 4.38 -11.13
C LEU A 61 -2.80 3.72 -10.11
N ARG A 62 -2.92 4.34 -8.92
CA ARG A 62 -3.82 3.86 -7.87
C ARG A 62 -4.13 4.99 -6.90
N GLU A 63 -5.40 5.34 -6.76
CA GLU A 63 -5.84 6.19 -5.65
C GLU A 63 -5.77 5.41 -4.32
N GLY A 64 -5.41 6.12 -3.26
CA GLY A 64 -5.27 5.55 -1.92
C GLY A 64 -5.57 6.61 -0.87
N ARG A 65 -4.86 6.57 0.27
CA ARG A 65 -5.09 7.50 1.39
C ARG A 65 -5.04 8.98 0.99
N VAL A 66 -4.24 9.36 0.00
CA VAL A 66 -4.20 10.74 -0.49
C VAL A 66 -5.12 10.86 -1.69
N GLN A 67 -6.25 11.55 -1.50
CA GLN A 67 -7.26 11.75 -2.54
C GLN A 67 -6.69 12.54 -3.71
N ILE A 68 -7.05 12.16 -4.95
CA ILE A 68 -6.59 12.85 -6.17
C ILE A 68 -7.04 14.30 -6.18
N LYS A 69 -8.25 14.59 -5.67
CA LYS A 69 -8.73 15.97 -5.49
C LYS A 69 -7.73 16.83 -4.72
N LYS A 70 -7.15 16.32 -3.63
CA LYS A 70 -6.15 17.04 -2.84
C LYS A 70 -4.82 17.21 -3.59
N LEU A 71 -4.43 16.22 -4.38
CA LEU A 71 -3.23 16.33 -5.23
C LEU A 71 -3.43 17.35 -6.35
N SER A 72 -4.63 17.43 -6.93
CA SER A 72 -4.97 18.37 -8.02
C SER A 72 -4.93 19.84 -7.60
N GLU A 73 -5.03 20.13 -6.30
CA GLU A 73 -4.83 21.49 -5.77
C GLU A 73 -3.39 21.99 -5.97
N VAL A 74 -2.42 21.08 -6.07
CA VAL A 74 -0.98 21.38 -6.21
C VAL A 74 -0.45 21.04 -7.60
N ILE A 75 -1.00 20.00 -8.24
CA ILE A 75 -0.63 19.53 -9.57
C ILE A 75 -1.90 19.50 -10.43
N PRO A 76 -2.28 20.63 -11.06
CA PRO A 76 -3.58 20.77 -11.72
C PRO A 76 -3.83 19.79 -12.87
N GLU A 77 -2.79 19.21 -13.46
CA GLU A 77 -2.91 18.23 -14.54
C GLU A 77 -3.26 16.81 -14.06
N LEU A 78 -3.26 16.55 -12.74
CA LEU A 78 -3.67 15.27 -12.17
C LEU A 78 -5.19 15.16 -12.11
N HIS A 79 -5.73 14.14 -12.76
CA HIS A 79 -7.14 13.81 -12.77
C HIS A 79 -7.36 12.33 -12.47
N GLU A 80 -8.58 11.97 -12.07
CA GLU A 80 -8.98 10.57 -11.98
C GLU A 80 -8.87 9.91 -13.36
N GLN A 81 -8.39 8.67 -13.42
CA GLN A 81 -8.40 7.91 -14.67
C GLN A 81 -9.86 7.68 -15.08
N ALA A 82 -10.20 8.03 -16.32
CA ALA A 82 -11.48 7.65 -16.90
C ALA A 82 -11.49 6.12 -17.04
N ILE A 83 -12.48 5.48 -16.42
CA ILE A 83 -12.72 4.02 -16.46
C ILE A 83 -13.12 3.60 -17.89
#